data_AF-A0A319E011-F1
#
_entry.id   AF-A0A319E011-F1
#
_cell.length_a   1.000
_cell.length_b   1.000
_cell.length_c   1.000
_cell.angle_alpha   90.00
_cell.angle_beta   90.00
_cell.angle_gamma   90.00
#
_symmetry.space_group_name_H-M   'P 1'
#
loop_
_entity.id
_entity.type
_entity.pdbx_description
1 polymer ?
#
loop_
_entity_poly.entity_id
_entity_poly.type
_entity_poly.pdbx_seq_one_letter_code
_entity_poly.pdbx_strand_id
1 'polypeptide(L)'
;MAHQARKISWDALTSNLIHRSSTYANAEMASNLYFRFRPEQGKQIGDFTESFIQTLEEQTQCERQKYPNKYNSFKPDDLILDDRIAEKIRPLAYRWRKTGSWGDADSVKNTRGLCEHTDSDNFDLVNALLVFGEMDTVLRLCSHPKISLAAWMCERQCYCMEADLGWDQVFEAALDIYLLLNILYCHPELWDPDIRQANNKKKSDEYRGTMMYQRSVKYWTHCESERSYKSQNRLNTINRDFDSPCRTIPSTDEITRS
;
A
#
# COMPACT_ATOMS: atom_id res chain seq x y z
N MET A 1 -22.08 1.78 0.63
CA MET A 1 -21.73 0.84 1.71
C MET A 1 -20.25 0.51 1.56
N ALA A 2 -19.56 0.16 2.65
CA ALA A 2 -18.19 -0.37 2.55
C ALA A 2 -18.17 -1.59 1.62
N HIS A 3 -17.08 -1.78 0.89
CA HIS A 3 -16.96 -2.88 -0.07
C HIS A 3 -17.09 -4.22 0.65
N GLN A 4 -17.86 -5.15 0.08
CA GLN A 4 -18.16 -6.46 0.68
C GLN A 4 -18.68 -6.38 2.13
N ALA A 5 -19.49 -5.38 2.48
CA ALA A 5 -20.02 -5.19 3.85
C ALA A 5 -20.77 -6.38 4.46
N ARG A 6 -21.18 -7.38 3.65
CA ARG A 6 -21.80 -8.62 4.15
C ARG A 6 -20.80 -9.72 4.50
N LYS A 7 -19.57 -9.64 3.97
CA LYS A 7 -18.51 -10.65 4.14
C LYS A 7 -17.39 -10.15 5.05
N ILE A 8 -17.02 -8.89 4.93
CA ILE A 8 -15.98 -8.26 5.74
C ILE A 8 -16.62 -7.61 6.97
N SER A 9 -16.14 -7.97 8.15
CA SER A 9 -16.61 -7.46 9.45
C SER A 9 -16.14 -6.03 9.72
N TRP A 10 -16.47 -5.08 8.84
CA TRP A 10 -16.06 -3.67 8.97
C TRP A 10 -16.53 -3.04 10.28
N ASP A 11 -17.70 -3.43 10.80
CA ASP A 11 -18.22 -2.94 12.08
C ASP A 11 -17.32 -3.38 13.26
N ALA A 12 -16.73 -4.58 13.19
CA ALA A 12 -15.80 -5.07 14.21
C ALA A 12 -14.52 -4.23 14.25
N LEU A 13 -14.02 -3.76 13.10
CA LEU A 13 -12.89 -2.82 13.06
C LEU A 13 -13.31 -1.40 13.49
N THR A 14 -14.34 -0.86 12.87
CA THR A 14 -14.65 0.57 12.94
C THR A 14 -15.30 0.98 14.26
N SER A 15 -16.01 0.07 14.93
CA SER A 15 -16.53 0.31 16.29
C SER A 15 -15.43 0.45 17.35
N ASN A 16 -14.23 -0.06 17.06
CA ASN A 16 -13.03 0.05 17.88
C ASN A 16 -12.20 1.30 17.57
N LEU A 17 -12.57 2.06 16.54
CA LEU A 17 -11.91 3.29 16.15
C LEU A 17 -12.72 4.50 16.64
N ILE A 18 -12.01 5.56 17.05
CA ILE A 18 -12.61 6.85 17.36
C ILE A 18 -11.90 7.94 16.58
N HIS A 19 -12.68 8.72 15.85
CA HIS A 19 -12.20 9.94 15.21
C HIS A 19 -12.02 11.06 16.24
N ARG A 20 -10.83 11.68 16.25
CA ARG A 20 -10.54 12.88 17.04
C ARG A 20 -10.14 14.03 16.11
N SER A 21 -10.65 15.21 16.41
CA SER A 21 -10.34 16.44 15.68
C SER A 21 -8.85 16.77 15.72
N SER A 22 -8.34 17.42 14.67
CA SER A 22 -6.96 17.93 14.59
C SER A 22 -6.63 19.00 15.63
N THR A 23 -7.63 19.55 16.32
CA THR A 23 -7.48 20.51 17.42
C THR A 23 -7.19 19.86 18.78
N TYR A 24 -7.03 18.53 18.84
CA TYR A 24 -6.72 17.82 20.07
C TYR A 24 -5.25 18.02 20.46
N ALA A 25 -4.97 18.21 21.76
CA ALA A 25 -3.64 18.61 22.26
C ALA A 25 -2.47 17.65 21.94
N ASN A 26 -2.77 16.43 21.45
CA ASN A 26 -1.80 15.41 21.01
C ASN A 26 -1.94 15.08 19.50
N ALA A 27 -2.20 16.08 18.67
CA ALA A 27 -2.36 15.95 17.21
C ALA A 27 -1.07 15.56 16.44
N GLU A 28 0.04 15.30 17.14
CA GLU A 28 1.30 14.83 16.54
C GLU A 28 1.20 13.39 15.99
N MET A 29 0.20 12.60 16.43
CA MET A 29 0.04 11.21 16.01
C MET A 29 -0.51 11.06 14.57
N ALA A 30 -0.19 9.91 13.95
CA ALA A 30 -0.20 9.73 12.50
C ALA A 30 -1.57 9.62 11.81
N SER A 31 -2.64 9.44 12.56
CA SER A 31 -3.99 9.32 12.05
C SER A 31 -4.96 10.00 13.01
N ASN A 32 -5.99 10.68 12.49
CA ASN A 32 -7.07 11.21 13.31
C ASN A 32 -7.98 10.09 13.89
N LEU A 33 -7.61 8.82 13.73
CA LEU A 33 -8.33 7.63 14.20
C LEU A 33 -7.50 6.90 15.25
N TYR A 34 -8.10 6.67 16.40
CA TYR A 34 -7.45 6.03 17.54
C TYR A 34 -8.21 4.78 17.94
N PHE A 35 -7.48 3.76 18.39
CA PHE A 35 -8.10 2.63 19.06
C PHE A 35 -8.73 3.08 20.39
N ARG A 36 -9.89 2.51 20.70
CA ARG A 36 -10.62 2.80 21.95
C ARG A 36 -10.08 2.02 23.16
N PHE A 37 -9.26 1.00 22.93
CA PHE A 37 -8.69 0.09 23.94
C PHE A 37 -9.76 -0.53 24.86
N ARG A 38 -10.85 -1.01 24.25
CA ARG A 38 -11.94 -1.65 24.98
C ARG A 38 -11.57 -3.09 25.37
N PRO A 39 -12.23 -3.64 26.40
CA PRO A 39 -12.31 -5.09 26.57
C PRO A 39 -12.70 -5.76 25.24
N GLU A 40 -12.13 -6.93 24.96
CA GLU A 40 -12.33 -7.71 23.72
C GLU A 40 -11.91 -7.04 22.38
N GLN A 41 -11.37 -5.81 22.38
CA GLN A 41 -10.95 -5.13 21.14
C GLN A 41 -9.98 -5.98 20.31
N GLY A 42 -9.02 -6.64 20.97
CA GLY A 42 -8.06 -7.52 20.28
C GLY A 42 -8.75 -8.66 19.53
N LYS A 43 -9.78 -9.27 20.14
CA LYS A 43 -10.58 -10.33 19.50
C LYS A 43 -11.34 -9.78 18.30
N GLN A 44 -12.00 -8.64 18.44
CA GLN A 44 -12.78 -8.03 17.35
C GLN A 44 -11.92 -7.61 16.15
N ILE A 45 -10.71 -7.11 16.41
CA ILE A 45 -9.72 -6.83 15.35
C ILE A 45 -9.27 -8.14 14.69
N GLY A 46 -9.09 -9.22 15.47
CA GLY A 46 -8.84 -10.56 14.97
C GLY A 46 -9.94 -11.05 14.03
N ASP A 47 -11.20 -10.97 14.46
CA ASP A 47 -12.38 -11.37 13.68
C ASP A 47 -12.48 -10.56 12.37
N PHE A 48 -12.19 -9.26 12.40
CA PHE A 48 -12.08 -8.44 11.19
C PHE A 48 -10.99 -8.97 10.26
N THR A 49 -9.78 -9.19 10.79
CA THR A 49 -8.60 -9.61 10.02
C THR A 49 -8.86 -10.95 9.34
N GLU A 50 -9.45 -11.92 10.06
CA GLU A 50 -9.80 -13.23 9.52
C GLU A 50 -10.86 -13.11 8.40
N SER A 51 -11.95 -12.38 8.64
CA SER A 51 -12.99 -12.16 7.62
C SER A 51 -12.46 -11.44 6.38
N PHE A 52 -11.52 -10.51 6.57
CA PHE A 52 -10.87 -9.76 5.51
C PHE A 52 -9.97 -10.65 4.66
N ILE A 53 -9.09 -11.43 5.29
CA ILE A 53 -8.19 -12.37 4.60
C ILE A 53 -9.00 -13.40 3.82
N GLN A 54 -9.99 -14.03 4.45
CA GLN A 54 -10.84 -15.01 3.78
C GLN A 54 -11.56 -14.40 2.57
N THR A 55 -12.12 -13.19 2.72
CA THR A 55 -12.78 -12.51 1.59
C THR A 55 -11.78 -12.19 0.47
N LEU A 56 -10.57 -11.75 0.81
CA LEU A 56 -9.53 -11.44 -0.17
C LEU A 56 -9.07 -12.69 -0.93
N GLU A 57 -8.90 -13.82 -0.24
CA GLU A 57 -8.57 -15.12 -0.86
C GLU A 57 -9.68 -15.58 -1.81
N GLU A 58 -10.94 -15.55 -1.36
CA GLU A 58 -12.09 -15.90 -2.19
C GLU A 58 -12.18 -15.02 -3.44
N GLN A 59 -12.00 -13.71 -3.28
CA GLN A 59 -12.04 -12.77 -4.40
C GLN A 59 -10.87 -12.99 -5.36
N THR A 60 -9.66 -13.18 -4.84
CA THR A 60 -8.48 -13.45 -5.66
C THR A 60 -8.68 -14.73 -6.48
N GLN A 61 -9.25 -15.78 -5.88
CA GLN A 61 -9.57 -17.01 -6.58
C GLN A 61 -10.64 -16.81 -7.65
N CYS A 62 -11.73 -16.11 -7.33
CA CYS A 62 -12.82 -15.81 -8.27
C CYS A 62 -12.32 -14.97 -9.46
N GLU A 63 -11.51 -13.93 -9.20
CA GLU A 63 -10.92 -13.10 -10.25
C GLU A 63 -9.93 -13.90 -11.10
N ARG A 64 -9.09 -14.74 -10.49
CA ARG A 64 -8.15 -15.59 -11.23
C ARG A 64 -8.85 -16.59 -12.15
N GLN A 65 -10.00 -17.12 -11.74
CA GLN A 65 -10.82 -18.06 -12.52
C GLN A 65 -11.41 -17.45 -13.80
N LYS A 66 -11.48 -16.11 -13.92
CA LYS A 66 -11.91 -15.43 -15.16
C LYS A 66 -10.92 -15.62 -16.30
N TYR A 67 -9.68 -16.03 -16.00
CA TYR A 67 -8.58 -16.14 -16.94
C TYR A 67 -8.12 -17.59 -17.09
N PRO A 68 -7.53 -17.98 -18.24
CA PRO A 68 -6.98 -19.33 -18.44
C PRO A 68 -6.03 -19.77 -17.32
N ASN A 69 -6.13 -21.03 -16.88
CA ASN A 69 -5.25 -21.58 -15.83
C ASN A 69 -3.78 -21.64 -16.27
N LYS A 70 -3.54 -21.76 -17.58
CA LYS A 70 -2.21 -21.76 -18.19
C LYS A 70 -2.26 -20.91 -19.45
N TYR A 71 -1.22 -20.11 -19.64
CA TYR A 71 -0.97 -19.39 -20.88
C TYR A 71 0.11 -20.13 -21.67
N ASN A 72 -0.05 -20.21 -22.98
CA ASN A 72 0.97 -20.74 -23.86
C ASN A 72 2.10 -19.71 -23.99
N SER A 73 3.34 -20.19 -24.12
CA SER A 73 4.47 -19.32 -24.45
C SER A 73 4.20 -18.59 -25.77
N PHE A 74 4.71 -17.36 -25.87
CA PHE A 74 4.64 -16.58 -27.09
C PHE A 74 5.37 -17.30 -28.22
N LYS A 75 4.74 -17.38 -29.39
CA LYS A 75 5.42 -17.71 -30.64
C LYS A 75 6.25 -16.49 -31.09
N PRO A 76 7.32 -16.69 -31.88
CA PRO A 76 8.15 -15.58 -32.38
C PRO A 76 7.34 -14.47 -33.08
N ASP A 77 6.23 -14.82 -33.73
CA ASP A 77 5.38 -13.88 -34.46
C ASP A 77 4.17 -13.38 -33.63
N ASP A 78 4.04 -13.80 -32.37
CA ASP A 78 2.94 -13.32 -31.52
C ASP A 78 3.20 -11.88 -31.10
N LEU A 79 2.25 -10.98 -31.41
CA LEU A 79 2.25 -9.64 -30.85
C LEU A 79 1.97 -9.71 -29.33
N ILE A 80 2.95 -9.24 -28.54
CA ILE A 80 2.82 -9.12 -27.08
C ILE A 80 1.81 -8.02 -26.72
N LEU A 81 1.84 -6.93 -27.47
CA LEU A 81 0.89 -5.83 -27.40
C LEU A 81 0.33 -5.67 -28.81
N ASP A 82 -0.98 -5.84 -28.96
CA ASP A 82 -1.63 -5.44 -30.20
C ASP A 82 -1.71 -3.91 -30.29
N ASP A 83 -1.94 -3.39 -31.50
CA ASP A 83 -2.01 -1.96 -31.75
C ASP A 83 -3.08 -1.28 -30.88
N ARG A 84 -4.18 -1.97 -30.57
CA ARG A 84 -5.27 -1.43 -29.75
C ARG A 84 -4.81 -1.18 -28.31
N ILE A 85 -4.13 -2.15 -27.70
CA ILE A 85 -3.59 -2.06 -26.35
C ILE A 85 -2.45 -1.03 -26.33
N ALA A 86 -1.57 -1.04 -27.33
CA ALA A 86 -0.49 -0.07 -27.46
C ALA A 86 -1.00 1.37 -27.57
N GLU A 87 -2.04 1.62 -28.38
CA GLU A 87 -2.74 2.92 -28.45
C GLU A 87 -3.36 3.31 -27.11
N LYS A 88 -3.99 2.36 -26.40
CA LYS A 88 -4.65 2.59 -25.12
C LYS A 88 -3.67 3.00 -24.02
N ILE A 89 -2.53 2.31 -23.89
CA ILE A 89 -1.58 2.55 -22.79
C ILE A 89 -0.59 3.67 -23.09
N ARG A 90 -0.34 3.97 -24.38
CA ARG A 90 0.67 4.96 -24.81
C ARG A 90 0.54 6.31 -24.12
N PRO A 91 -0.64 6.95 -23.97
CA PRO A 91 -0.72 8.27 -23.34
C PRO A 91 -0.23 8.26 -21.89
N LEU A 92 -0.53 7.18 -21.14
CA LEU A 92 -0.12 7.03 -19.75
C LEU A 92 1.37 6.70 -19.63
N ALA A 93 1.85 5.74 -20.42
CA ALA A 93 3.26 5.37 -20.47
C ALA A 93 4.14 6.56 -20.92
N TYR A 94 3.69 7.32 -21.93
CA TYR A 94 4.37 8.54 -22.38
C TYR A 94 4.40 9.60 -21.27
N ARG A 95 3.29 9.80 -20.56
CA ARG A 95 3.23 10.74 -19.44
C ARG A 95 4.22 10.35 -18.35
N TRP A 96 4.23 9.09 -17.93
CA TRP A 96 5.14 8.60 -16.88
C TRP A 96 6.61 8.75 -17.29
N ARG A 97 6.95 8.36 -18.52
CA ARG A 97 8.30 8.57 -19.07
C ARG A 97 8.69 10.04 -19.18
N LYS A 98 7.74 10.95 -19.42
CA LYS A 98 7.99 12.39 -19.50
C LYS A 98 8.07 13.06 -18.12
N THR A 99 7.30 12.59 -17.13
CA THR A 99 7.32 13.12 -15.75
C THR A 99 8.44 12.55 -14.91
N GLY A 100 8.89 11.33 -15.23
CA GLY A 100 10.19 10.83 -14.80
C GLY A 100 11.26 11.66 -15.50
N SER A 101 11.59 12.81 -14.93
CA SER A 101 12.81 13.52 -15.28
C SER A 101 13.97 12.62 -14.89
N TRP A 102 14.36 11.69 -15.77
CA TRP A 102 15.71 11.16 -15.78
C TRP A 102 16.62 12.38 -15.99
N GLY A 103 17.10 12.96 -14.89
CA GLY A 103 18.03 14.08 -14.86
C GLY A 103 19.42 13.73 -15.38
N ASP A 104 19.54 12.70 -16.20
CA ASP A 104 20.81 12.15 -16.68
C ASP A 104 21.22 12.70 -18.04
N ALA A 105 20.82 13.92 -18.36
CA ALA A 105 21.53 14.68 -19.39
C ALA A 105 22.87 15.26 -18.87
N ASP A 106 23.01 15.50 -17.55
CA ASP A 106 24.19 16.20 -17.00
C ASP A 106 24.88 15.56 -15.77
N SER A 107 24.29 14.56 -15.12
CA SER A 107 24.86 13.90 -13.92
C SER A 107 26.00 12.89 -14.21
N VAL A 108 26.22 12.51 -15.48
CA VAL A 108 27.25 11.53 -15.90
C VAL A 108 28.68 12.06 -15.74
N LYS A 109 28.88 13.33 -15.38
CA LYS A 109 30.20 13.97 -15.50
C LYS A 109 31.15 13.77 -14.32
N ASN A 110 30.76 13.25 -13.14
CA ASN A 110 31.67 13.23 -11.98
C ASN A 110 31.47 12.12 -10.93
N THR A 111 31.38 10.85 -11.33
CA THR A 111 31.59 9.73 -10.39
C THR A 111 32.65 8.76 -10.95
N ARG A 112 33.72 8.54 -10.16
CA ARG A 112 34.69 7.47 -10.43
C ARG A 112 34.01 6.13 -10.10
N GLY A 113 33.52 5.47 -11.15
CA GLY A 113 32.75 4.23 -11.09
C GLY A 113 31.26 4.52 -11.25
N LEU A 114 30.77 4.45 -12.48
CA LEU A 114 29.36 4.59 -12.81
C LEU A 114 28.64 3.28 -12.45
N CYS A 115 27.56 3.36 -11.68
CA CYS A 115 26.56 2.29 -11.68
C CYS A 115 25.86 2.37 -13.04
N GLU A 116 26.04 1.36 -13.87
CA GLU A 116 25.28 1.24 -15.12
C GLU A 116 23.83 0.93 -14.76
N HIS A 117 23.01 1.98 -14.67
CA HIS A 117 21.55 1.89 -14.52
C HIS A 117 20.97 1.29 -15.81
N THR A 118 20.98 -0.03 -15.88
CA THR A 118 20.40 -0.81 -16.98
C THR A 118 19.38 -1.75 -16.36
N ASP A 119 18.15 -1.73 -16.91
CA ASP A 119 17.13 -2.80 -16.87
C ASP A 119 15.69 -2.41 -16.42
N SER A 120 15.34 -1.13 -16.20
CA SER A 120 13.96 -0.78 -15.73
C SER A 120 12.90 -0.52 -16.82
N ASP A 121 13.20 -0.72 -18.10
CA ASP A 121 12.39 -0.20 -19.22
C ASP A 121 10.97 -0.77 -19.36
N ASN A 122 10.66 -1.88 -18.69
CA ASN A 122 9.37 -2.59 -18.82
C ASN A 122 8.42 -2.43 -17.62
N PHE A 123 8.83 -1.79 -16.53
CA PHE A 123 7.97 -1.65 -15.33
C PHE A 123 6.77 -0.74 -15.59
N ASP A 124 7.01 0.42 -16.21
CA ASP A 124 5.96 1.38 -16.60
C ASP A 124 4.93 0.76 -17.53
N LEU A 125 5.36 -0.14 -18.41
CA LEU A 125 4.49 -0.82 -19.34
C LEU A 125 3.50 -1.72 -18.60
N VAL A 126 4.00 -2.55 -17.68
CA VAL A 126 3.13 -3.47 -16.93
C VAL A 126 2.23 -2.70 -15.96
N ASN A 127 2.73 -1.64 -15.31
CA ASN A 127 1.90 -0.74 -14.51
C ASN A 127 0.77 -0.12 -15.31
N ALA A 128 1.03 0.29 -16.56
CA ALA A 128 0.00 0.85 -17.41
C ALA A 128 -1.05 -0.22 -17.76
N LEU A 129 -0.63 -1.45 -18.09
CA LEU A 129 -1.54 -2.57 -18.34
C LEU A 129 -2.45 -2.86 -17.14
N LEU A 130 -1.92 -2.84 -15.91
CA LEU A 130 -2.73 -2.97 -14.69
C LEU A 130 -3.77 -1.87 -14.55
N VAL A 131 -3.35 -0.60 -14.69
CA VAL A 131 -4.25 0.57 -14.56
C VAL A 131 -5.39 0.49 -15.58
N PHE A 132 -5.11 -0.03 -16.77
CA PHE A 132 -6.11 -0.19 -17.82
C PHE A 132 -6.90 -1.50 -17.76
N GLY A 133 -6.63 -2.36 -16.78
CA GLY A 133 -7.32 -3.64 -16.57
C GLY A 133 -6.99 -4.71 -17.61
N GLU A 134 -5.86 -4.59 -18.32
CA GLU A 134 -5.42 -5.54 -19.36
C GLU A 134 -4.76 -6.80 -18.73
N MET A 135 -5.48 -7.44 -17.80
CA MET A 135 -4.98 -8.54 -16.97
C MET A 135 -4.65 -9.80 -17.77
N ASP A 136 -5.33 -10.06 -18.88
CA ASP A 136 -4.99 -11.18 -19.77
C ASP A 136 -3.58 -11.02 -20.34
N THR A 137 -3.24 -9.82 -20.82
CA THR A 137 -1.90 -9.47 -21.29
C THR A 137 -0.87 -9.57 -20.16
N VAL A 138 -1.18 -9.06 -18.96
CA VAL A 138 -0.29 -9.18 -17.79
C VAL A 138 -0.02 -10.64 -17.45
N LEU A 139 -1.06 -11.48 -17.36
CA LEU A 139 -0.91 -12.89 -17.02
C LEU A 139 -0.19 -13.69 -18.13
N ARG A 140 -0.39 -13.32 -19.39
CA ARG A 140 0.38 -13.90 -20.51
C ARG A 140 1.85 -13.51 -20.44
N LEU A 141 2.17 -12.24 -20.15
CA LEU A 141 3.54 -11.78 -19.90
C LEU A 141 4.21 -12.58 -18.77
N CYS A 142 3.48 -12.86 -17.68
CA CYS A 142 3.99 -13.69 -16.56
C CYS A 142 4.42 -15.10 -16.99
N SER A 143 3.86 -15.64 -18.07
CA SER A 143 4.19 -16.97 -18.58
C SER A 143 5.46 -17.00 -19.45
N HIS A 144 6.03 -15.84 -19.76
CA HIS A 144 7.24 -15.75 -20.58
C HIS A 144 8.49 -16.08 -19.75
N PRO A 145 9.36 -17.02 -20.17
CA PRO A 145 10.50 -17.50 -19.37
C PRO A 145 11.58 -16.45 -19.08
N LYS A 146 11.51 -15.30 -19.76
CA LYS A 146 12.41 -14.14 -19.55
C LYS A 146 11.79 -13.02 -18.71
N ILE A 147 10.49 -13.08 -18.43
CA ILE A 147 9.80 -12.07 -17.61
C ILE A 147 9.57 -12.70 -16.25
N SER A 148 10.38 -12.30 -15.28
CA SER A 148 10.20 -12.72 -13.90
C SER A 148 9.52 -11.59 -13.12
N LEU A 149 8.18 -11.56 -13.10
CA LEU A 149 7.47 -10.63 -12.21
C LEU A 149 7.81 -10.89 -10.74
N ALA A 150 8.14 -12.13 -10.38
CA ALA A 150 8.59 -12.48 -9.04
C ALA A 150 9.91 -11.79 -8.67
N ALA A 151 10.83 -11.61 -9.64
CA ALA A 151 12.02 -10.80 -9.42
C ALA A 151 11.63 -9.33 -9.18
N TRP A 152 10.59 -8.86 -9.87
CA TRP A 152 10.12 -7.48 -9.76
C TRP A 152 9.37 -7.16 -8.45
N MET A 153 9.12 -8.16 -7.59
CA MET A 153 8.43 -7.97 -6.32
C MET A 153 9.16 -7.04 -5.37
N CYS A 154 10.49 -7.01 -5.42
CA CYS A 154 11.32 -6.21 -4.53
C CYS A 154 12.48 -5.63 -5.34
N GLU A 155 12.15 -4.58 -6.11
CA GLU A 155 13.12 -3.90 -6.98
C GLU A 155 13.60 -2.60 -6.36
N ARG A 156 14.86 -2.32 -6.63
CA ARG A 156 15.59 -1.16 -6.16
C ARG A 156 16.25 -0.50 -7.36
N GLN A 157 16.25 0.83 -7.40
CA GLN A 157 16.93 1.55 -8.49
C GLN A 157 18.46 1.32 -8.49
N CYS A 158 19.01 0.99 -7.31
CA CYS A 158 20.41 0.68 -7.07
C CYS A 158 20.53 -0.31 -5.91
N TYR A 159 21.54 -1.18 -5.92
CA TYR A 159 21.91 -1.99 -4.74
C TYR A 159 22.21 -1.16 -3.48
N CYS A 160 22.57 0.10 -3.67
CA CYS A 160 22.83 1.09 -2.64
C CYS A 160 21.57 1.79 -2.09
N MET A 161 20.40 1.55 -2.68
CA MET A 161 19.12 2.15 -2.32
C MET A 161 18.18 1.08 -1.74
N GLU A 162 17.12 1.57 -1.08
CA GLU A 162 16.02 0.72 -0.65
C GLU A 162 15.24 0.20 -1.86
N ALA A 163 14.53 -0.92 -1.66
CA ALA A 163 13.66 -1.46 -2.68
C ALA A 163 12.32 -0.73 -2.66
N ASP A 164 12.24 0.40 -3.35
CA ASP A 164 11.06 1.27 -3.42
C ASP A 164 10.42 1.33 -4.81
N LEU A 165 10.87 0.46 -5.72
CA LEU A 165 10.36 0.35 -7.10
C LEU A 165 9.68 -0.99 -7.39
N GLY A 166 9.59 -1.88 -6.40
CA GLY A 166 8.98 -3.20 -6.56
C GLY A 166 7.45 -3.19 -6.63
N TRP A 167 6.88 -4.33 -7.03
CA TRP A 167 5.42 -4.56 -7.01
C TRP A 167 4.83 -4.59 -5.61
N ASP A 168 5.63 -4.91 -4.61
CA ASP A 168 5.28 -4.79 -3.20
C ASP A 168 4.72 -3.39 -2.88
N GLN A 169 5.32 -2.33 -3.43
CA GLN A 169 4.85 -0.95 -3.25
C GLN A 169 3.45 -0.72 -3.83
N VAL A 170 3.15 -1.31 -4.98
CA VAL A 170 1.81 -1.21 -5.60
C VAL A 170 0.76 -1.91 -4.73
N PHE A 171 1.09 -3.10 -4.20
CA PHE A 171 0.19 -3.85 -3.33
C PHE A 171 -0.02 -3.17 -1.99
N GLU A 172 1.05 -2.67 -1.37
CA GLU A 172 0.97 -1.88 -0.14
C GLU A 172 0.12 -0.62 -0.35
N ALA A 173 0.36 0.13 -1.43
CA ALA A 173 -0.42 1.33 -1.75
C ALA A 173 -1.90 1.01 -1.97
N ALA A 174 -2.19 -0.03 -2.74
CA ALA A 174 -3.55 -0.45 -3.02
C ALA A 174 -4.28 -0.88 -1.74
N LEU A 175 -3.63 -1.68 -0.89
CA LEU A 175 -4.19 -2.16 0.37
C LEU A 175 -4.42 -1.00 1.35
N ASP A 176 -3.43 -0.12 1.52
CA ASP A 176 -3.52 1.05 2.39
C ASP A 176 -4.69 1.95 1.96
N ILE A 177 -4.78 2.29 0.68
CA ILE A 177 -5.83 3.16 0.15
C ILE A 177 -7.19 2.46 0.26
N TYR A 178 -7.26 1.15 -0.01
CA TYR A 178 -8.49 0.39 0.12
C TYR A 178 -9.00 0.37 1.56
N LEU A 179 -8.15 0.05 2.53
CA LEU A 179 -8.51 0.06 3.95
C LEU A 179 -8.90 1.47 4.40
N LEU A 180 -8.10 2.48 4.05
CA LEU A 180 -8.37 3.89 4.36
C LEU A 180 -9.77 4.31 3.90
N LEU A 181 -10.09 4.11 2.62
CA LEU A 181 -11.36 4.56 2.05
C LEU A 181 -12.55 3.80 2.65
N ASN A 182 -12.41 2.50 2.90
CA ASN A 182 -13.50 1.72 3.53
C ASN A 182 -13.70 2.09 5.00
N ILE A 183 -12.64 2.34 5.77
CA ILE A 183 -12.73 2.80 7.16
C ILE A 183 -13.40 4.18 7.21
N LEU A 184 -12.96 5.12 6.36
CA LEU A 184 -13.56 6.46 6.28
C LEU A 184 -15.04 6.37 5.89
N TYR A 185 -15.39 5.46 4.98
CA TYR A 185 -16.77 5.23 4.60
C TYR A 185 -17.65 4.79 5.77
N CYS A 186 -17.11 4.00 6.70
CA CYS A 186 -17.82 3.54 7.90
C CYS A 186 -18.00 4.62 8.97
N HIS A 187 -17.52 5.84 8.73
CA HIS A 187 -17.68 7.01 9.60
C HIS A 187 -18.43 8.12 8.84
N PRO A 188 -19.78 8.04 8.74
CA PRO A 188 -20.59 8.96 7.98
C PRO A 188 -20.38 10.43 8.36
N GLU A 189 -20.05 10.71 9.62
CA GLU A 189 -19.70 12.04 10.10
C GLU A 189 -18.50 12.67 9.37
N LEU A 190 -17.73 11.90 8.60
CA LEU A 190 -16.59 12.40 7.82
C LEU A 190 -16.97 12.74 6.37
N TRP A 191 -18.00 12.15 5.78
CA TRP A 191 -18.30 12.31 4.34
C TRP A 191 -19.75 12.71 4.03
N ASP A 192 -20.70 12.37 4.90
CA ASP A 192 -22.12 12.69 4.75
C ASP A 192 -22.41 14.14 5.18
N PRO A 193 -22.91 15.01 4.28
CA PRO A 193 -23.18 16.40 4.59
C PRO A 193 -24.29 16.59 5.63
N ASP A 194 -25.32 15.75 5.64
CA ASP A 194 -26.49 15.91 6.50
C ASP A 194 -26.12 15.54 7.95
N ILE A 195 -25.39 14.43 8.11
CA ILE A 195 -24.88 14.00 9.42
C ILE A 195 -23.86 14.99 9.98
N ARG A 196 -23.02 15.60 9.12
CA ARG A 196 -22.09 16.65 9.55
C ARG A 196 -22.81 17.90 10.04
N GLN A 197 -23.84 18.35 9.32
CA GLN A 197 -24.62 19.51 9.70
C GLN A 197 -25.33 19.28 11.04
N ALA A 198 -25.93 18.10 11.23
CA ALA A 198 -26.56 17.71 12.50
C ALA A 198 -25.57 17.71 13.69
N ASN A 199 -24.31 17.36 13.44
CA ASN A 199 -23.26 17.30 14.46
C ASN A 199 -22.46 18.61 14.62
N ASN A 200 -22.89 19.72 13.98
CA ASN A 200 -22.18 21.00 13.96
C ASN A 200 -20.70 20.89 13.51
N LYS A 201 -20.39 19.93 12.63
CA LYS A 201 -19.04 19.72 12.08
C LYS A 201 -18.74 20.70 10.96
N LYS A 202 -17.51 21.20 10.92
CA LYS A 202 -17.05 22.10 9.86
C LYS A 202 -16.67 21.30 8.61
N LYS A 203 -16.64 21.97 7.44
CA LYS A 203 -16.10 21.37 6.21
C LYS A 203 -14.63 20.93 6.34
N SER A 204 -13.85 21.60 7.20
CA SER A 204 -12.49 21.19 7.54
C SER A 204 -12.42 19.81 8.21
N ASP A 205 -13.53 19.33 8.77
CA ASP A 205 -13.63 18.06 9.49
C ASP A 205 -14.06 16.91 8.56
N GLU A 206 -14.21 17.20 7.25
CA GLU A 206 -14.45 16.19 6.22
C GLU A 206 -13.26 15.21 6.13
N TYR A 207 -13.52 13.99 5.66
CA TYR A 207 -12.51 12.93 5.50
C TYR A 207 -11.25 13.40 4.76
N ARG A 208 -11.38 14.30 3.78
CA ARG A 208 -10.25 14.87 3.03
C ARG A 208 -9.35 15.74 3.91
N GLY A 209 -9.88 16.37 4.96
CA GLY A 209 -9.11 17.15 5.93
C GLY A 209 -8.41 16.30 6.99
N THR A 210 -8.69 15.00 7.06
CA THR A 210 -8.07 14.12 8.06
C THR A 210 -6.59 13.88 7.76
N MET A 211 -5.75 13.77 8.80
CA MET A 211 -4.33 13.46 8.62
C MET A 211 -4.10 12.10 7.98
N MET A 212 -4.97 11.11 8.24
CA MET A 212 -4.88 9.80 7.59
C MET A 212 -5.00 9.93 6.07
N TYR A 213 -6.00 10.67 5.57
CA TYR A 213 -6.18 10.85 4.13
C TYR A 213 -5.02 11.65 3.53
N GLN A 214 -4.68 12.79 4.13
CA GLN A 214 -3.61 13.66 3.63
C GLN A 214 -2.24 12.98 3.66
N ARG A 215 -1.92 12.20 4.70
CA ARG A 215 -0.67 11.44 4.77
C ARG A 215 -0.63 10.29 3.78
N SER A 216 -1.70 9.51 3.64
CA SER A 216 -1.75 8.42 2.66
C SER A 216 -1.59 8.96 1.24
N VAL A 217 -2.30 10.04 0.88
CA VAL A 217 -2.11 10.71 -0.41
C VAL A 217 -0.68 11.23 -0.53
N LYS A 218 -0.15 11.97 0.45
CA LYS A 218 1.23 12.48 0.40
C LYS A 218 2.24 11.35 0.23
N TYR A 219 2.12 10.28 1.00
CA TYR A 219 3.04 9.14 0.99
C TYR A 219 3.06 8.44 -0.37
N TRP A 220 1.89 8.15 -0.93
CA TRP A 220 1.77 7.41 -2.19
C TRP A 220 1.87 8.26 -3.46
N THR A 221 1.70 9.59 -3.37
CA THR A 221 1.70 10.48 -4.56
C THR A 221 2.85 11.48 -4.65
N HIS A 222 3.67 11.67 -3.61
CA HIS A 222 4.85 12.54 -3.71
C HIS A 222 6.11 11.76 -4.13
N CYS A 223 6.84 12.30 -5.12
CA CYS A 223 8.13 11.77 -5.59
C CYS A 223 9.25 11.87 -4.55
N GLU A 224 10.08 10.83 -4.55
CA GLU A 224 11.30 10.41 -3.83
C GLU A 224 12.19 11.37 -3.03
N SER A 225 12.10 12.71 -3.08
CA SER A 225 13.04 13.53 -2.31
C SER A 225 12.85 13.46 -0.78
N GLU A 226 11.71 12.93 -0.31
CA GLU A 226 11.40 12.73 1.12
C GLU A 226 11.30 11.26 1.57
N ARG A 227 11.36 10.27 0.66
CA ARG A 227 11.14 8.85 1.01
C ARG A 227 12.33 8.24 1.76
N SER A 228 13.56 8.53 1.30
CA SER A 228 14.82 8.07 1.90
C SER A 228 15.00 8.49 3.38
N TYR A 229 14.34 9.56 3.85
CA TYR A 229 14.43 9.99 5.26
C TYR A 229 13.45 9.27 6.21
N LYS A 230 12.40 8.61 5.69
CA LYS A 230 11.29 8.11 6.53
C LYS A 230 11.36 6.61 6.79
N SER A 231 11.94 5.83 5.89
CA SER A 231 12.22 4.40 6.08
C SER A 231 13.27 4.14 7.18
N GLN A 232 14.34 4.95 7.23
CA GLN A 232 15.28 4.95 8.36
C GLN A 232 14.56 5.16 9.72
N ASN A 233 13.54 6.03 9.75
CA ASN A 233 12.79 6.30 10.96
C ASN A 233 11.82 5.17 11.33
N ARG A 234 11.27 4.42 10.37
CA ARG A 234 10.36 3.29 10.64
C ARG A 234 11.12 2.11 11.28
N LEU A 235 12.32 1.78 10.79
CA LEU A 235 13.20 0.79 11.42
C LEU A 235 13.65 1.23 12.82
N ASN A 236 13.97 2.52 13.00
CA ASN A 236 14.36 3.06 14.31
C ASN A 236 13.19 3.13 15.31
N THR A 237 11.95 3.24 14.86
CA THR A 237 10.77 3.27 15.76
C THR A 237 10.39 1.85 16.17
N ILE A 238 10.41 0.89 15.24
CA ILE A 238 10.14 -0.53 15.52
C ILE A 238 11.21 -1.12 16.46
N ASN A 239 12.49 -0.77 16.27
CA ASN A 239 13.55 -1.26 17.16
C ASN A 239 13.54 -0.63 18.56
N ARG A 240 13.03 0.62 18.73
CA ARG A 240 12.94 1.25 20.05
C ARG A 240 11.82 0.68 20.93
N ASP A 241 10.76 0.14 20.32
CA ASP A 241 9.65 -0.44 21.08
C ASP A 241 9.92 -1.89 21.53
N PHE A 242 10.97 -2.54 21.00
CA PHE A 242 11.41 -3.89 21.43
C PHE A 242 12.58 -3.90 22.42
N ASP A 243 13.32 -2.79 22.59
CA ASP A 243 14.44 -2.65 23.54
C ASP A 243 14.01 -2.03 24.89
N SER A 244 12.85 -2.41 25.43
CA SER A 244 12.59 -2.25 26.86
C SER A 244 13.11 -3.47 27.62
N PRO A 245 14.04 -3.33 28.58
CA PRO A 245 14.62 -4.48 29.27
C PRO A 245 13.53 -5.20 30.05
N CYS A 246 13.35 -6.49 29.72
CA CYS A 246 12.59 -7.43 30.52
C CYS A 246 12.94 -7.25 32.00
N ARG A 247 11.96 -6.80 32.80
CA ARG A 247 12.08 -6.86 34.26
C ARG A 247 12.29 -8.32 34.63
N THR A 248 13.43 -8.59 35.24
CA THR A 248 13.84 -9.87 35.79
C THR A 248 12.75 -10.40 36.70
N ILE A 249 12.14 -11.52 36.31
CA ILE A 249 11.28 -12.33 37.17
C ILE A 249 12.19 -12.97 38.22
N PRO A 250 11.89 -12.90 39.53
CA PRO A 250 12.70 -13.59 40.53
C PRO A 250 12.64 -15.09 40.31
N SER A 251 13.82 -15.73 40.26
CA SER A 251 13.97 -17.18 40.16
C SER A 251 13.26 -17.87 41.33
N THR A 252 12.52 -18.93 41.02
CA THR A 252 11.71 -19.76 41.93
C THR A 252 12.52 -20.70 42.86
N ASP A 253 13.68 -20.25 43.36
CA ASP A 253 14.53 -21.06 44.27
C ASP A 253 14.65 -20.50 45.70
N GLU A 254 13.86 -19.50 46.09
CA GLU A 254 13.82 -18.96 47.48
C GLU A 254 12.45 -19.11 48.18
N ILE A 255 11.74 -20.22 47.93
CA ILE A 255 10.65 -20.67 48.81
C ILE A 255 10.86 -22.14 49.15
N THR A 256 11.95 -22.43 49.87
CA THR A 256 12.03 -23.51 50.86
C THR A 256 13.37 -23.44 51.60
N ARG A 257 13.43 -22.63 52.67
CA ARG A 257 14.15 -22.92 53.93
C ARG A 257 14.09 -21.70 54.86
N SER A 258 13.60 -21.99 56.08
CA SER A 258 13.64 -21.22 57.34
C SER A 258 13.03 -19.83 57.36
#